data_AF-A0A084BC79-F1
#
_entry.id   AF-A0A084BC79-F1
#
_cell.length_a   1.000
_cell.length_b   1.000
_cell.length_c   1.000
_cell.angle_alpha   90.00
_cell.angle_beta   90.00
_cell.angle_gamma   90.00
#
_symmetry.space_group_name_H-M   'P 1'
#
loop_
_entity.id
_entity.type
_entity.pdbx_description
1 polymer ?
#
loop_
_entity_poly.entity_id
_entity_poly.type
_entity_poly.pdbx_seq_one_letter_code
_entity_poly.pdbx_strand_id
1 'polypeptide(L)'
;MLRTVKHLGSYTFNSSRGFNHSLQYTQHFLHGMSIQIVSDLHLEAMHEYDIFQIIPCAPYLALLGDIGNPAKHRLECLEFLTQQLKHFKAVLYVPGNHEAYHSTWDAALDVFRKFAEDVRGDPALGEFILLDRTAYQLPGTKTTILGCSLFSSIPRDKHDVVGMGINDFNQTDNWTTEKHNEWHQRDVAWLNAQVAELENTDTEIIIFSHWSPSQDARAIDPRHTGSPITSGFSTDMSGQPCFQSSSVRIWAFGHTHYNCDFLAHRGEGVPPLRLVANQRGYYIAQAAGFDGQMRIAA
;
A
#
# COMPACT_ATOMS: atom_id res chain seq x y z
N MET A 1 -57.21 16.28 45.56
CA MET A 1 -57.80 15.00 45.12
C MET A 1 -56.65 14.05 44.80
N LEU A 2 -56.17 13.28 45.79
CA LEU A 2 -56.54 11.87 46.07
C LEU A 2 -56.14 10.94 44.89
N ARG A 3 -54.94 10.33 44.95
CA ARG A 3 -54.66 8.94 45.39
C ARG A 3 -55.56 7.90 44.68
N THR A 4 -55.01 6.86 44.06
CA THR A 4 -54.62 5.57 44.70
C THR A 4 -54.40 4.49 43.62
N VAL A 5 -53.34 3.71 43.82
CA VAL A 5 -53.01 2.39 43.26
C VAL A 5 -54.03 1.32 43.65
N LYS A 6 -54.25 0.30 42.79
CA LYS A 6 -54.57 -1.08 43.22
C LYS A 6 -53.96 -2.12 42.27
N HIS A 7 -52.96 -2.84 42.78
CA HIS A 7 -52.58 -4.18 42.34
C HIS A 7 -53.52 -5.22 42.98
N LEU A 8 -53.78 -6.33 42.28
CA LEU A 8 -53.43 -7.71 42.71
C LEU A 8 -54.10 -8.73 41.79
N GLY A 9 -53.29 -9.70 41.35
CA GLY A 9 -53.71 -10.88 40.61
C GLY A 9 -52.52 -11.82 40.51
N SER A 10 -52.28 -12.57 41.59
CA SER A 10 -51.29 -13.66 41.66
C SER A 10 -51.96 -14.97 41.25
N TYR A 11 -51.37 -15.70 40.30
CA TYR A 11 -51.50 -17.17 40.24
C TYR A 11 -50.21 -17.80 39.71
N THR A 12 -49.91 -18.94 40.30
CA THR A 12 -48.64 -19.66 40.40
C THR A 12 -48.47 -20.80 39.39
N PHE A 13 -47.20 -21.09 39.08
CA PHE A 13 -46.58 -22.36 38.65
C PHE A 13 -47.08 -23.05 37.36
N ASN A 14 -46.19 -23.25 36.39
CA ASN A 14 -45.44 -24.51 36.31
C ASN A 14 -44.26 -24.49 35.31
N SER A 15 -43.33 -25.40 35.59
CA SER A 15 -42.16 -25.88 34.85
C SER A 15 -42.17 -25.77 33.32
N SER A 16 -41.03 -25.41 32.73
CA SER A 16 -40.17 -26.38 32.02
C SER A 16 -39.04 -25.68 31.24
N ARG A 17 -37.86 -26.31 31.31
CA ARG A 17 -36.61 -26.09 30.54
C ARG A 17 -36.78 -25.31 29.21
N GLY A 18 -36.02 -24.23 29.09
CA GLY A 18 -35.69 -23.59 27.81
C GLY A 18 -34.23 -23.17 27.84
N PHE A 19 -33.41 -23.79 27.00
CA PHE A 19 -32.04 -23.38 26.73
C PHE A 19 -32.05 -21.94 26.22
N ASN A 20 -31.45 -21.01 26.96
CA ASN A 20 -31.10 -19.71 26.40
C ASN A 20 -29.86 -19.89 25.52
N HIS A 21 -30.11 -20.16 24.24
CA HIS A 21 -29.15 -19.85 23.19
C HIS A 21 -28.93 -18.34 23.21
N SER A 22 -27.75 -17.90 23.65
CA SER A 22 -27.19 -16.63 23.21
C SER A 22 -27.07 -16.72 21.69
N LEU A 23 -27.93 -15.98 20.99
CA LEU A 23 -27.75 -15.68 19.57
C LEU A 23 -26.45 -14.89 19.46
N GLN A 24 -25.34 -15.60 19.26
CA GLN A 24 -24.16 -15.03 18.64
C GLN A 24 -24.62 -14.51 17.29
N TYR A 25 -24.65 -13.18 17.15
CA TYR A 25 -24.60 -12.55 15.84
C TYR A 25 -23.22 -12.85 15.25
N THR A 26 -23.04 -14.04 14.69
CA THR A 26 -21.98 -14.29 13.73
C THR A 26 -22.37 -13.52 12.48
N GLN A 27 -21.81 -12.32 12.34
CA GLN A 27 -21.70 -11.68 11.03
C GLN A 27 -20.95 -12.66 10.13
N HIS A 28 -21.68 -13.38 9.29
CA HIS A 28 -21.12 -14.08 8.16
C HIS A 28 -20.63 -13.04 7.16
N PHE A 29 -19.44 -12.49 7.41
CA PHE A 29 -18.64 -11.90 6.35
C PHE A 29 -18.31 -13.02 5.38
N LEU A 30 -18.66 -12.82 4.11
CA LEU A 30 -18.08 -13.59 3.02
C LEU A 30 -16.55 -13.41 3.15
N HIS A 31 -15.86 -14.46 3.58
CA HIS A 31 -14.43 -14.49 3.89
C HIS A 31 -13.61 -14.38 2.59
N GLY A 32 -13.60 -13.21 1.97
CA GLY A 32 -12.59 -12.86 0.97
C GLY A 32 -11.27 -12.56 1.67
N MET A 33 -10.15 -12.97 1.09
CA MET A 33 -8.85 -12.56 1.59
C MET A 33 -8.72 -11.04 1.41
N SER A 34 -8.06 -10.35 2.34
CA SER A 34 -7.85 -8.91 2.25
C SER A 34 -6.45 -8.51 2.65
N ILE A 35 -6.03 -7.37 2.12
CA ILE A 35 -4.73 -6.75 2.38
C ILE A 35 -5.01 -5.34 2.91
N GLN A 36 -4.48 -5.02 4.09
CA GLN A 36 -4.48 -3.66 4.63
C GLN A 36 -3.40 -2.86 3.92
N ILE A 37 -3.73 -1.68 3.39
CA ILE A 37 -2.79 -0.86 2.61
C ILE A 37 -2.49 0.46 3.34
N VAL A 38 -1.21 0.80 3.47
CA VAL A 38 -0.73 2.03 4.11
C VAL A 38 0.54 2.50 3.40
N SER A 39 0.75 3.82 3.31
CA SER A 39 1.93 4.42 2.67
C SER A 39 2.22 5.82 3.21
N ASP A 40 3.40 6.35 2.88
CA ASP A 40 3.80 7.72 3.16
C ASP A 40 3.64 8.07 4.65
N LEU A 41 4.10 7.16 5.51
CA LEU A 41 4.03 7.32 6.96
C LEU A 41 5.04 8.35 7.48
N HIS A 42 6.20 8.45 6.81
CA HIS A 42 7.31 9.34 7.16
C HIS A 42 7.69 9.30 8.64
N LEU A 43 7.85 8.10 9.20
CA LEU A 43 8.15 7.93 10.62
C LEU A 43 9.49 8.59 11.01
N GLU A 44 10.40 8.75 10.06
CA GLU A 44 11.66 9.47 10.22
C GLU A 44 11.50 10.97 10.49
N ALA A 45 10.38 11.59 10.09
CA ALA A 45 10.24 13.04 10.15
C ALA A 45 10.13 13.58 11.59
N MET A 46 9.47 12.81 12.49
CA MET A 46 9.28 13.17 13.89
C MET A 46 9.71 12.04 14.85
N HIS A 47 10.50 11.07 14.35
CA HIS A 47 10.97 9.89 15.08
C HIS A 47 9.81 9.06 15.66
N GLU A 48 8.78 8.80 14.85
CA GLU A 48 7.50 8.21 15.31
C GLU A 48 7.48 6.67 15.32
N TYR A 49 8.62 6.02 15.13
CA TYR A 49 8.71 4.55 14.98
C TYR A 49 8.14 3.75 16.17
N ASP A 50 8.24 4.30 17.38
CA ASP A 50 7.79 3.66 18.63
C ASP A 50 6.38 4.08 19.07
N ILE A 51 5.84 5.17 18.51
CA ILE A 51 4.53 5.71 18.87
C ILE A 51 3.46 5.47 17.81
N PHE A 52 3.83 5.38 16.53
CA PHE A 52 2.87 5.14 15.46
C PHE A 52 2.43 3.68 15.45
N GLN A 53 1.12 3.44 15.45
CA GLN A 53 0.55 2.10 15.48
C GLN A 53 -0.31 1.84 14.25
N ILE A 54 -0.02 0.74 13.57
CA ILE A 54 -0.94 0.16 12.58
C ILE A 54 -1.78 -0.88 13.30
N ILE A 55 -3.06 -0.58 13.48
CA ILE A 55 -4.01 -1.54 14.08
C ILE A 55 -4.33 -2.60 13.02
N PRO A 56 -3.99 -3.89 13.25
CA PRO A 56 -4.23 -4.94 12.26
C PRO A 56 -5.72 -5.13 12.00
N CYS A 57 -6.12 -5.03 10.74
CA CYS A 57 -7.50 -5.24 10.31
C CYS A 57 -7.65 -6.20 9.12
N ALA A 58 -6.54 -6.77 8.66
CA ALA A 58 -6.41 -7.80 7.63
C ALA A 58 -5.22 -8.72 7.94
N PRO A 59 -5.15 -9.95 7.39
CA PRO A 59 -4.02 -10.85 7.62
C PRO A 59 -2.71 -10.40 6.96
N TYR A 60 -2.77 -9.59 5.90
CA TYR A 60 -1.61 -9.08 5.18
C TYR A 60 -1.57 -7.56 5.28
N LEU A 61 -0.36 -7.02 5.43
CA LEU A 61 -0.11 -5.58 5.39
C LEU A 61 0.73 -5.26 4.16
N ALA A 62 0.30 -4.28 3.37
CA ALA A 62 1.09 -3.70 2.30
C ALA A 62 1.52 -2.28 2.69
N LEU A 63 2.82 -2.07 2.70
CA LEU A 63 3.49 -0.81 2.97
C LEU A 63 4.05 -0.27 1.65
N LEU A 64 3.41 0.76 1.09
CA LEU A 64 3.64 1.21 -0.29
C LEU A 64 4.61 2.40 -0.39
N GLY A 65 5.73 2.30 0.33
CA GLY A 65 6.83 3.28 0.32
C GLY A 65 6.67 4.44 1.28
N ASP A 66 7.79 5.13 1.50
CA ASP A 66 7.94 6.26 2.41
C ASP A 66 7.48 5.94 3.84
N ILE A 67 7.93 4.79 4.33
CA ILE A 67 7.64 4.33 5.70
C ILE A 67 8.67 4.90 6.68
N GLY A 68 9.93 4.86 6.29
CA GLY A 68 11.05 5.24 7.15
C GLY A 68 12.36 5.40 6.39
N ASN A 69 13.37 5.90 7.09
CA ASN A 69 14.71 6.09 6.56
C ASN A 69 15.74 5.16 7.23
N PRO A 70 16.15 4.06 6.58
CA PRO A 70 17.11 3.10 7.13
C PRO A 70 18.57 3.59 7.15
N ALA A 71 18.89 4.71 6.47
CA ALA A 71 20.24 5.28 6.50
C ALA A 71 20.50 6.02 7.83
N LYS A 72 19.53 6.79 8.31
CA LYS A 72 19.60 7.54 9.56
C LYS A 72 19.05 6.78 10.76
N HIS A 73 17.94 6.06 10.61
CA HIS A 73 17.17 5.46 11.70
C HIS A 73 17.05 3.95 11.52
N ARG A 74 18.17 3.28 11.21
CA ARG A 74 18.18 1.86 10.84
C ARG A 74 17.50 0.99 11.88
N LEU A 75 17.90 1.11 13.15
CA LEU A 75 17.43 0.22 14.21
C LEU A 75 15.94 0.41 14.44
N GLU A 76 15.48 1.65 14.52
CA GLU A 76 14.09 2.01 14.74
C GLU A 76 13.19 1.60 13.58
N CYS A 77 13.66 1.80 12.34
CA CYS A 77 12.95 1.37 11.14
C CYS A 77 12.77 -0.16 11.10
N LEU A 78 13.83 -0.93 11.37
CA LEU A 78 13.75 -2.39 11.38
C LEU A 78 12.96 -2.92 12.59
N GLU A 79 13.01 -2.26 13.74
CA GLU A 79 12.18 -2.59 14.89
C GLU A 79 10.70 -2.36 14.59
N PHE A 80 10.35 -1.22 13.97
CA PHE A 80 8.99 -0.95 13.51
C PHE A 80 8.45 -2.06 12.59
N LEU A 81 9.24 -2.47 11.59
CA LEU A 81 8.88 -3.58 10.69
C LEU A 81 8.72 -4.90 11.43
N THR A 82 9.63 -5.19 12.37
CA THR A 82 9.55 -6.39 13.22
C THR A 82 8.27 -6.42 14.05
N GLN A 83 7.82 -5.28 14.58
CA GLN A 83 6.54 -5.21 15.28
C GLN A 83 5.36 -5.55 14.35
N GLN A 84 5.40 -5.12 13.09
CA GLN A 84 4.34 -5.48 12.13
C GLN A 84 4.34 -6.99 11.84
N LEU A 85 5.52 -7.59 11.68
CA LEU A 85 5.65 -9.03 11.44
C LEU A 85 5.09 -9.89 12.61
N LYS A 86 4.99 -9.36 13.83
CA LYS A 86 4.34 -10.07 14.95
C LYS A 86 2.82 -10.12 14.83
N HIS A 87 2.23 -9.28 14.00
CA HIS A 87 0.78 -9.08 13.91
C HIS A 87 0.17 -9.46 12.56
N PHE A 88 0.98 -9.51 11.50
CA PHE A 88 0.55 -9.86 10.15
C PHE A 88 1.20 -11.16 9.68
N LYS A 89 0.49 -11.93 8.85
CA LYS A 89 1.02 -13.15 8.22
C LYS A 89 2.16 -12.83 7.26
N ALA A 90 2.05 -11.72 6.54
CA ALA A 90 3.17 -11.14 5.80
C ALA A 90 3.05 -9.61 5.72
N VAL A 91 4.20 -8.97 5.65
CA VAL A 91 4.36 -7.55 5.33
C VAL A 91 4.95 -7.45 3.92
N LEU A 92 4.17 -6.89 3.01
CA LEU A 92 4.50 -6.66 1.61
C LEU A 92 5.05 -5.23 1.49
N TYR A 93 6.35 -5.09 1.25
CA TYR A 93 7.05 -3.81 1.39
C TYR A 93 7.57 -3.30 0.05
N VAL A 94 7.00 -2.19 -0.45
CA VAL A 94 7.54 -1.45 -1.58
C VAL A 94 8.42 -0.31 -1.03
N PRO A 95 9.68 -0.16 -1.45
CA PRO A 95 10.51 1.01 -1.09
C PRO A 95 10.05 2.27 -1.83
N GLY A 96 9.99 3.39 -1.12
CA GLY A 96 9.82 4.75 -1.66
C GLY A 96 11.13 5.53 -1.71
N ASN A 97 11.05 6.83 -2.02
CA ASN A 97 12.24 7.69 -2.12
C ASN A 97 12.86 7.97 -0.74
N HIS A 98 12.07 8.10 0.31
CA HIS A 98 12.58 8.41 1.66
C HIS A 98 13.42 7.28 2.25
N GLU A 99 13.21 6.04 1.83
CA GLU A 99 14.08 4.91 2.18
C GLU A 99 15.53 5.12 1.69
N ALA A 100 15.74 5.84 0.58
CA ALA A 100 17.06 6.07 0.00
C ALA A 100 17.66 7.46 0.31
N TYR A 101 16.95 8.30 1.06
CA TYR A 101 17.52 9.59 1.48
C TYR A 101 18.75 9.37 2.37
N HIS A 102 19.79 10.18 2.15
CA HIS A 102 21.09 10.11 2.81
C HIS A 102 21.88 8.82 2.57
N SER A 103 21.56 8.10 1.50
CA SER A 103 22.32 6.95 1.01
C SER A 103 22.20 6.84 -0.51
N THR A 104 22.81 5.81 -1.09
CA THR A 104 22.43 5.36 -2.43
C THR A 104 21.17 4.49 -2.34
N TRP A 105 20.44 4.39 -3.47
CA TRP A 105 19.30 3.48 -3.59
C TRP A 105 19.68 2.02 -3.30
N ASP A 106 20.78 1.55 -3.90
CA ASP A 106 21.27 0.18 -3.70
C ASP A 106 21.58 -0.12 -2.23
N ALA A 107 22.23 0.82 -1.52
CA ALA A 107 22.54 0.65 -0.10
C ALA A 107 21.28 0.58 0.77
N ALA A 108 20.24 1.35 0.45
CA ALA A 108 18.96 1.26 1.14
C ALA A 108 18.28 -0.10 0.91
N LEU A 109 18.23 -0.57 -0.34
CA LEU A 109 17.69 -1.89 -0.67
C LEU A 109 18.43 -3.02 0.03
N ASP A 110 19.76 -2.94 0.13
CA ASP A 110 20.57 -3.96 0.81
C ASP A 110 20.23 -4.09 2.30
N VAL A 111 19.80 -3.00 2.96
CA VAL A 111 19.28 -3.08 4.34
C VAL A 111 18.04 -3.95 4.41
N PHE A 112 17.07 -3.72 3.52
CA PHE A 112 15.81 -4.47 3.52
C PHE A 112 15.96 -5.89 3.02
N ARG A 113 16.88 -6.15 2.06
CA ARG A 113 17.23 -7.50 1.63
C ARG A 113 17.84 -8.30 2.78
N LYS A 114 18.79 -7.70 3.51
CA LYS A 114 19.38 -8.31 4.69
C LYS A 114 18.34 -8.54 5.80
N PHE A 115 17.46 -7.57 6.04
CA PHE A 115 16.35 -7.75 6.98
C PHE A 115 15.44 -8.92 6.58
N ALA A 116 15.08 -9.03 5.30
CA ALA A 116 14.29 -10.14 4.78
C ALA A 116 14.96 -11.51 4.98
N GLU A 117 16.29 -11.58 4.96
CA GLU A 117 17.05 -12.78 5.30
C GLU A 117 17.05 -13.05 6.80
N ASP A 118 17.30 -12.02 7.61
CA ASP A 118 17.47 -12.13 9.06
C ASP A 118 16.17 -12.57 9.76
N VAL A 119 15.00 -12.18 9.26
CA VAL A 119 13.69 -12.59 9.82
C VAL A 119 13.10 -13.86 9.20
N ARG A 120 13.73 -14.39 8.13
CA ARG A 120 13.18 -15.52 7.38
C ARG A 120 13.13 -16.79 8.22
N GLY A 121 11.95 -17.40 8.31
CA GLY A 121 11.77 -18.69 8.97
C GLY A 121 11.75 -18.62 10.50
N ASP A 122 11.76 -17.42 11.09
CA ASP A 122 11.44 -17.25 12.51
C ASP A 122 9.96 -17.61 12.73
N PRO A 123 9.63 -18.66 13.52
CA PRO A 123 8.24 -19.07 13.74
C PRO A 123 7.42 -18.06 14.56
N ALA A 124 8.05 -17.06 15.18
CA ALA A 124 7.38 -16.00 15.92
C ALA A 124 6.98 -14.80 15.03
N LEU A 125 7.42 -14.77 13.77
CA LEU A 125 7.21 -13.67 12.84
C LEU A 125 6.47 -14.13 11.58
N GLY A 126 5.70 -13.22 10.98
CA GLY A 126 5.23 -13.35 9.61
C GLY A 126 6.35 -13.19 8.58
N GLU A 127 6.01 -13.33 7.30
CA GLU A 127 6.97 -13.16 6.22
C GLU A 127 7.20 -11.68 5.88
N PHE A 128 8.46 -11.28 5.73
CA PHE A 128 8.78 -9.99 5.13
C PHE A 128 9.08 -10.16 3.63
N ILE A 129 8.25 -9.57 2.79
CA ILE A 129 8.36 -9.67 1.33
C ILE A 129 8.75 -8.30 0.78
N LEU A 130 10.04 -8.14 0.44
CA LEU A 130 10.52 -6.97 -0.28
C LEU A 130 10.03 -7.01 -1.73
N LEU A 131 9.28 -6.00 -2.13
CA LEU A 131 8.70 -5.82 -3.45
C LEU A 131 9.56 -4.88 -4.32
N ASP A 132 10.71 -5.40 -4.77
CA ASP A 132 11.65 -4.74 -5.69
C ASP A 132 11.73 -5.56 -6.99
N ARG A 133 10.72 -5.43 -7.85
CA ARG A 133 10.46 -6.31 -9.00
C ARG A 133 10.26 -7.76 -8.55
N THR A 134 9.36 -7.94 -7.59
CA THR A 134 9.02 -9.24 -6.98
C THR A 134 7.59 -9.64 -7.32
N ALA A 135 7.39 -10.91 -7.68
CA ALA A 135 6.08 -11.54 -7.75
C ALA A 135 5.84 -12.40 -6.50
N TYR A 136 4.68 -12.25 -5.86
CA TYR A 136 4.29 -13.00 -4.67
C TYR A 136 2.90 -13.60 -4.86
N GLN A 137 2.81 -14.94 -4.86
CA GLN A 137 1.52 -15.62 -4.87
C GLN A 137 0.89 -15.53 -3.49
N LEU A 138 -0.27 -14.88 -3.38
CA LEU A 138 -0.95 -14.72 -2.12
C LEU A 138 -1.52 -16.08 -1.67
N PRO A 139 -1.06 -16.65 -0.53
CA PRO A 139 -1.39 -18.02 -0.14
C PRO A 139 -2.88 -18.29 -0.02
N GLY A 140 -3.36 -19.38 -0.62
CA GLY A 140 -4.78 -19.77 -0.56
C GLY A 140 -5.71 -18.98 -1.47
N THR A 141 -5.15 -18.16 -2.37
CA THR A 141 -5.90 -17.41 -3.40
C THR A 141 -5.36 -17.71 -4.79
N LYS A 142 -6.09 -17.29 -5.82
CA LYS A 142 -5.63 -17.20 -7.20
C LYS A 142 -5.01 -15.83 -7.51
N THR A 143 -4.51 -15.10 -6.50
CA THR A 143 -4.04 -13.74 -6.67
C THR A 143 -2.53 -13.65 -6.59
N THR A 144 -1.90 -13.10 -7.62
CA THR A 144 -0.48 -12.78 -7.65
C THR A 144 -0.29 -11.29 -7.44
N ILE A 145 0.51 -10.93 -6.44
CA ILE A 145 0.95 -9.55 -6.22
C ILE A 145 2.24 -9.34 -7.01
N LEU A 146 2.26 -8.31 -7.85
CA LEU A 146 3.47 -7.79 -8.48
C LEU A 146 3.84 -6.48 -7.78
N GLY A 147 5.10 -6.31 -7.40
CA GLY A 147 5.52 -5.06 -6.78
C GLY A 147 6.92 -4.61 -7.14
N CYS A 148 7.02 -3.31 -7.37
CA CYS A 148 8.25 -2.55 -7.62
C CYS A 148 8.00 -1.08 -7.28
N SER A 149 9.04 -0.29 -7.01
CA SER A 149 8.86 1.13 -6.72
C SER A 149 8.17 1.90 -7.85
N LEU A 150 8.44 1.56 -9.12
CA LEU A 150 7.91 2.18 -10.34
C LEU A 150 8.25 3.67 -10.41
N PHE A 151 9.53 4.04 -10.29
CA PHE A 151 9.97 5.42 -10.49
C PHE A 151 9.25 6.10 -11.66
N SER A 152 8.95 7.38 -11.57
CA SER A 152 8.25 8.11 -12.63
C SER A 152 9.12 8.32 -13.90
N SER A 153 8.48 8.63 -15.02
CA SER A 153 9.14 9.01 -16.27
C SER A 153 9.17 10.53 -16.44
N ILE A 154 10.39 11.08 -16.50
CA ILE A 154 10.65 12.51 -16.60
C ILE A 154 11.05 12.82 -18.05
N PRO A 155 10.24 13.58 -18.82
CA PRO A 155 10.60 13.99 -20.17
C PRO A 155 11.91 14.78 -20.20
N ARG A 156 12.69 14.63 -21.28
CA ARG A 156 14.02 15.26 -21.40
C ARG A 156 14.00 16.78 -21.22
N ASP A 157 12.97 17.45 -21.71
CA ASP A 157 12.77 18.90 -21.56
C ASP A 157 12.41 19.32 -20.12
N LYS A 158 12.13 18.35 -19.23
CA LYS A 158 11.80 18.55 -17.82
C LYS A 158 12.90 18.13 -16.85
N HIS A 159 14.00 17.53 -17.32
CA HIS A 159 15.08 17.04 -16.45
C HIS A 159 15.56 18.13 -15.47
N ASP A 160 15.90 19.32 -15.97
CA ASP A 160 16.43 20.40 -15.12
C ASP A 160 15.43 20.88 -14.07
N VAL A 161 14.19 21.17 -14.48
CA VAL A 161 13.17 21.72 -13.57
C VAL A 161 12.74 20.69 -12.51
N VAL A 162 12.67 19.41 -12.88
CA VAL A 162 12.34 18.32 -11.95
C VAL A 162 13.53 18.03 -11.02
N GLY A 163 14.74 17.93 -11.58
CA GLY A 163 15.96 17.67 -10.82
C GLY A 163 16.25 18.72 -9.76
N MET A 164 15.97 20.00 -10.07
CA MET A 164 16.09 21.09 -9.09
C MET A 164 14.89 21.19 -8.14
N GLY A 165 13.70 20.74 -8.57
CA GLY A 165 12.44 20.96 -7.87
C GLY A 165 12.03 19.85 -6.90
N ILE A 166 12.66 18.66 -6.97
CA ILE A 166 12.33 17.51 -6.14
C ILE A 166 13.53 17.12 -5.28
N ASN A 167 13.28 16.86 -4.00
CA ASN A 167 14.33 16.56 -3.03
C ASN A 167 15.04 15.23 -3.30
N ASP A 168 14.39 14.25 -3.93
CA ASP A 168 14.94 12.95 -4.28
C ASP A 168 16.34 13.06 -4.90
N PHE A 169 16.50 13.96 -5.88
CA PHE A 169 17.75 14.16 -6.61
C PHE A 169 18.85 14.87 -5.79
N ASN A 170 18.50 15.43 -4.64
CA ASN A 170 19.42 16.11 -3.72
C ASN A 170 19.71 15.27 -2.47
N GLN A 171 18.76 14.43 -2.05
CA GLN A 171 18.85 13.64 -0.84
C GLN A 171 19.39 12.24 -1.10
N THR A 172 19.25 11.69 -2.31
CA THR A 172 19.77 10.37 -2.67
C THR A 172 21.10 10.49 -3.44
N ASP A 173 22.11 9.78 -2.95
CA ASP A 173 23.45 9.82 -3.51
C ASP A 173 23.48 9.21 -4.92
N ASN A 174 24.12 9.93 -5.85
CA ASN A 174 24.30 9.51 -7.24
C ASN A 174 22.98 9.15 -7.94
N TRP A 175 21.93 9.93 -7.68
CA TRP A 175 20.61 9.78 -8.31
C TRP A 175 20.30 10.95 -9.24
N THR A 176 20.41 10.72 -10.55
CA THR A 176 20.07 11.73 -11.57
C THR A 176 18.72 11.44 -12.20
N THR A 177 18.15 12.41 -12.92
CA THR A 177 16.90 12.22 -13.69
C THR A 177 17.04 11.15 -14.78
N GLU A 178 18.23 10.99 -15.36
CA GLU A 178 18.53 9.92 -16.32
C GLU A 178 18.47 8.56 -15.63
N LYS A 179 19.16 8.41 -14.50
CA LYS A 179 19.15 7.16 -13.73
C LYS A 179 17.73 6.81 -13.27
N HIS A 180 16.98 7.81 -12.80
CA HIS A 180 15.57 7.66 -12.43
C HIS A 180 14.73 7.10 -13.58
N ASN A 181 14.90 7.65 -14.79
CA ASN A 181 14.23 7.15 -16.00
C ASN A 181 14.69 5.75 -16.43
N GLU A 182 15.97 5.42 -16.27
CA GLU A 182 16.47 4.07 -16.54
C GLU A 182 15.81 3.05 -15.60
N TRP A 183 15.64 3.40 -14.32
CA TRP A 183 14.95 2.56 -13.35
C TRP A 183 13.46 2.44 -13.63
N HIS A 184 12.78 3.53 -14.01
CA HIS A 184 11.40 3.48 -14.52
C HIS A 184 11.27 2.44 -15.65
N GLN A 185 12.12 2.53 -16.67
CA GLN A 185 12.06 1.62 -17.82
C GLN A 185 12.26 0.16 -17.42
N ARG A 186 13.14 -0.13 -16.46
CA ARG A 186 13.35 -1.48 -15.92
C ARG A 186 12.08 -2.01 -15.23
N ASP A 187 11.44 -1.19 -14.40
CA ASP A 187 10.22 -1.55 -13.69
C ASP A 187 9.05 -1.77 -14.65
N VAL A 188 8.88 -0.89 -15.65
CA VAL A 188 7.85 -1.05 -16.69
C VAL A 188 8.06 -2.31 -17.52
N ALA A 189 9.31 -2.57 -17.95
CA ALA A 189 9.63 -3.77 -18.71
C ALA A 189 9.35 -5.04 -17.91
N TRP A 190 9.73 -5.05 -16.63
CA TRP A 190 9.46 -6.17 -15.73
C TRP A 190 7.95 -6.37 -15.50
N LEU A 191 7.19 -5.32 -15.19
CA LEU A 191 5.73 -5.42 -15.01
C LEU A 191 5.03 -5.96 -16.25
N ASN A 192 5.37 -5.44 -17.43
CA ASN A 192 4.78 -5.90 -18.68
C ASN A 192 5.11 -7.37 -18.96
N ALA A 193 6.35 -7.81 -18.70
CA ALA A 193 6.74 -9.21 -18.85
C ALA A 193 5.98 -10.12 -17.88
N GLN A 194 5.94 -9.77 -16.59
CA GLN A 194 5.24 -10.56 -15.57
C GLN A 194 3.73 -10.65 -15.85
N VAL A 195 3.10 -9.55 -16.23
CA VAL A 195 1.67 -9.55 -16.58
C VAL A 195 1.43 -10.44 -17.80
N ALA A 196 2.23 -10.33 -18.86
CA ALA A 196 2.08 -11.16 -20.05
C ALA A 196 2.23 -12.66 -19.75
N GLU A 197 3.14 -13.04 -18.84
CA GLU A 197 3.28 -14.43 -18.39
C GLU A 197 2.04 -14.90 -17.63
N LEU A 198 1.56 -14.09 -16.69
CA LEU A 198 0.44 -14.42 -15.80
C LEU A 198 -0.93 -14.37 -16.48
N GLU A 199 -1.10 -13.57 -17.54
CA GLU A 199 -2.34 -13.48 -18.32
C GLU A 199 -2.75 -14.82 -18.95
N ASN A 200 -1.80 -15.73 -19.16
CA ASN A 200 -2.06 -17.07 -19.67
C ASN A 200 -2.49 -18.06 -18.58
N THR A 201 -2.74 -17.58 -17.36
CA THR A 201 -3.16 -18.37 -16.20
C THR A 201 -4.52 -17.89 -15.67
N ASP A 202 -5.11 -18.59 -14.70
CA ASP A 202 -6.35 -18.16 -14.02
C ASP A 202 -6.08 -17.13 -12.90
N THR A 203 -4.90 -16.50 -12.87
CA THR A 203 -4.52 -15.59 -11.78
C THR A 203 -5.16 -14.21 -11.90
N GLU A 204 -5.53 -13.63 -10.77
CA GLU A 204 -5.81 -12.21 -10.63
C GLU A 204 -4.55 -11.47 -10.21
N ILE A 205 -4.31 -10.30 -10.76
CA ILE A 205 -3.09 -9.54 -10.51
C ILE A 205 -3.43 -8.27 -9.73
N ILE A 206 -2.68 -8.06 -8.64
CA ILE A 206 -2.61 -6.80 -7.91
C ILE A 206 -1.21 -6.22 -8.11
N ILE A 207 -1.13 -4.96 -8.52
CA ILE A 207 0.14 -4.24 -8.64
C ILE A 207 0.30 -3.28 -7.46
N PHE A 208 1.47 -3.31 -6.84
CA PHE A 208 1.88 -2.39 -5.80
C PHE A 208 3.09 -1.58 -6.26
N SER A 209 2.97 -0.25 -6.19
CA SER A 209 4.07 0.68 -6.44
C SER A 209 4.15 1.77 -5.39
N HIS A 210 5.24 2.53 -5.38
CA HIS A 210 5.31 3.75 -4.58
C HIS A 210 4.88 4.95 -5.43
N TRP A 211 5.54 5.17 -6.56
CA TRP A 211 5.17 6.24 -7.50
C TRP A 211 3.83 5.95 -8.18
N SER A 212 3.11 7.03 -8.50
CA SER A 212 1.77 6.95 -9.09
C SER A 212 1.81 6.51 -10.56
N PRO A 213 1.00 5.50 -10.94
CA PRO A 213 0.90 5.01 -12.31
C PRO A 213 -0.12 5.80 -13.15
N SER A 214 -0.61 6.94 -12.66
CA SER A 214 -1.67 7.70 -13.35
C SER A 214 -1.48 9.20 -13.25
N GLN A 215 -1.77 9.88 -14.36
CA GLN A 215 -1.95 11.33 -14.43
C GLN A 215 -3.44 11.72 -14.58
N ASP A 216 -4.37 10.81 -14.29
CA ASP A 216 -5.79 11.14 -14.20
C ASP A 216 -6.02 12.19 -13.10
N ALA A 217 -6.89 13.17 -13.35
CA ALA A 217 -7.16 14.24 -12.40
C ALA A 217 -7.69 13.72 -11.04
N ARG A 218 -8.27 12.51 -11.00
CA ARG A 218 -8.73 11.85 -9.77
C ARG A 218 -7.59 11.26 -8.92
N ALA A 219 -6.39 11.15 -9.47
CA ALA A 219 -5.17 10.68 -8.79
C ALA A 219 -4.18 11.83 -8.49
N ILE A 220 -4.52 13.07 -8.85
CA ILE A 220 -3.66 14.24 -8.67
C ILE A 220 -4.34 15.20 -7.70
N ASP A 221 -3.59 15.68 -6.72
CA ASP A 221 -4.06 16.78 -5.88
C ASP A 221 -4.34 18.03 -6.75
N PRO A 222 -5.56 18.61 -6.70
CA PRO A 222 -5.90 19.78 -7.49
C PRO A 222 -4.91 20.95 -7.34
N ARG A 223 -4.25 21.09 -6.18
CA ARG A 223 -3.21 22.11 -5.91
C ARG A 223 -1.98 21.97 -6.80
N HIS A 224 -1.73 20.78 -7.35
CA HIS A 224 -0.59 20.47 -8.19
C HIS A 224 -0.96 20.33 -9.68
N THR A 225 -2.20 20.65 -10.04
CA THR A 225 -2.65 20.65 -11.44
C THR A 225 -1.77 21.56 -12.30
N GLY A 226 -1.16 21.00 -13.34
CA GLY A 226 -0.28 21.75 -14.26
C GLY A 226 1.09 22.10 -13.69
N SER A 227 1.49 21.52 -12.55
CA SER A 227 2.82 21.75 -11.97
C SER A 227 3.93 21.32 -12.96
N PRO A 228 4.99 22.14 -13.13
CA PRO A 228 6.08 21.81 -14.05
C PRO A 228 6.90 20.59 -13.61
N ILE A 229 6.74 20.14 -12.36
CA ILE A 229 7.47 19.01 -11.78
C ILE A 229 6.62 17.74 -11.63
N THR A 230 5.36 17.73 -12.10
CA THR A 230 4.44 16.57 -11.95
C THR A 230 5.03 15.25 -12.47
N SER A 231 5.86 15.30 -13.52
CA SER A 231 6.50 14.10 -14.08
C SER A 231 7.51 13.43 -13.15
N GLY A 232 7.92 14.09 -12.06
CA GLY A 232 8.72 13.46 -11.02
C GLY A 232 7.89 12.65 -10.02
N PHE A 233 6.56 12.85 -9.96
CA PHE A 233 5.67 12.17 -9.02
C PHE A 233 4.82 11.07 -9.65
N SER A 234 4.52 11.18 -10.95
CA SER A 234 3.55 10.32 -11.62
C SER A 234 3.83 10.15 -13.11
N THR A 235 3.49 8.97 -13.65
CA THR A 235 3.56 8.65 -15.08
C THR A 235 2.21 8.14 -15.54
N ASP A 236 1.74 8.55 -16.72
CA ASP A 236 0.56 7.93 -17.31
C ASP A 236 0.91 6.53 -17.86
N MET A 237 0.56 5.49 -17.08
CA MET A 237 0.77 4.10 -17.47
C MET A 237 -0.37 3.54 -18.33
N SER A 238 -1.39 4.33 -18.68
CA SER A 238 -2.56 3.83 -19.39
C SER A 238 -2.23 3.18 -20.74
N GLY A 239 -1.15 3.58 -21.40
CA GLY A 239 -0.69 2.95 -22.65
C GLY A 239 0.05 1.62 -22.49
N GLN A 240 0.36 1.18 -21.27
CA GLN A 240 1.19 0.00 -21.02
C GLN A 240 0.37 -1.30 -20.97
N PRO A 241 0.91 -2.43 -21.48
CA PRO A 241 0.27 -3.75 -21.38
C PRO A 241 -0.19 -4.10 -19.97
N CYS A 242 0.65 -3.86 -18.95
CA CYS A 242 0.30 -4.13 -17.56
C CYS A 242 -0.93 -3.35 -17.08
N PHE A 243 -1.16 -2.14 -17.59
CA PHE A 243 -2.36 -1.37 -17.27
C PHE A 243 -3.59 -1.90 -18.02
N GLN A 244 -3.44 -2.26 -19.30
CA GLN A 244 -4.54 -2.68 -20.17
C GLN A 244 -5.00 -4.13 -19.93
N SER A 245 -4.22 -4.93 -19.23
CA SER A 245 -4.55 -6.33 -18.91
C SER A 245 -5.85 -6.52 -18.13
N SER A 246 -6.74 -7.38 -18.59
CA SER A 246 -7.96 -7.74 -17.84
C SER A 246 -7.69 -8.49 -16.54
N SER A 247 -6.52 -9.13 -16.43
CA SER A 247 -6.09 -9.88 -15.24
C SER A 247 -5.63 -8.93 -14.12
N VAL A 248 -5.17 -7.72 -14.46
CA VAL A 248 -4.84 -6.70 -13.46
C VAL A 248 -6.13 -6.05 -12.95
N ARG A 249 -6.44 -6.30 -11.68
CA ARG A 249 -7.69 -5.88 -11.02
C ARG A 249 -7.52 -4.62 -10.19
N ILE A 250 -6.36 -4.48 -9.54
CA ILE A 250 -6.06 -3.40 -8.61
C ILE A 250 -4.62 -2.93 -8.84
N TRP A 251 -4.41 -1.62 -8.81
CA TRP A 251 -3.09 -1.02 -8.69
C TRP A 251 -3.10 -0.03 -7.51
N ALA A 252 -2.36 -0.37 -6.46
CA ALA A 252 -2.22 0.49 -5.28
C ALA A 252 -0.87 1.20 -5.27
N PHE A 253 -0.86 2.48 -4.85
CA PHE A 253 0.32 3.34 -4.88
C PHE A 253 0.35 4.40 -3.76
N GLY A 254 1.45 5.15 -3.67
CA GLY A 254 1.70 6.23 -2.70
C GLY A 254 2.29 7.51 -3.33
N HIS A 255 3.30 8.11 -2.68
CA HIS A 255 4.21 9.20 -3.11
C HIS A 255 3.60 10.59 -3.35
N THR A 256 2.32 10.65 -3.72
CA THR A 256 1.65 11.88 -4.16
C THR A 256 1.00 12.68 -3.03
N HIS A 257 0.92 12.09 -1.84
CA HIS A 257 0.20 12.57 -0.66
C HIS A 257 -1.25 12.92 -0.94
N TYR A 258 -1.87 12.18 -1.86
CA TYR A 258 -3.24 12.40 -2.30
C TYR A 258 -4.00 11.08 -2.37
N ASN A 259 -4.99 10.92 -1.48
CA ASN A 259 -5.77 9.70 -1.40
C ASN A 259 -6.83 9.65 -2.50
N CYS A 260 -6.93 8.50 -3.15
CA CYS A 260 -7.92 8.26 -4.19
C CYS A 260 -8.35 6.79 -4.21
N ASP A 261 -9.58 6.54 -4.66
CA ASP A 261 -10.09 5.20 -4.94
C ASP A 261 -11.10 5.31 -6.08
N PHE A 262 -10.72 4.86 -7.27
CA PHE A 262 -11.58 4.96 -8.44
C PHE A 262 -11.32 3.87 -9.47
N LEU A 263 -12.31 3.69 -10.33
CA LEU A 263 -12.22 2.80 -11.48
C LEU A 263 -11.71 3.60 -12.70
N ALA A 264 -10.53 3.22 -13.18
CA ALA A 264 -9.96 3.69 -14.43
C ALA A 264 -10.53 2.85 -15.59
N HIS A 265 -11.07 3.55 -16.60
CA HIS A 265 -11.56 2.91 -17.80
C HIS A 265 -10.41 2.43 -18.67
N ARG A 266 -10.62 1.30 -19.33
CA ARG A 266 -9.67 0.65 -20.24
C ARG A 266 -10.34 0.47 -21.60
N GLY A 267 -9.65 -0.17 -22.55
CA GLY A 267 -10.21 -0.48 -23.87
C GLY A 267 -11.58 -1.17 -23.81
N GLU A 268 -12.34 -1.11 -24.91
CA GLU A 268 -13.67 -1.73 -24.98
C GLU A 268 -13.63 -3.22 -24.60
N GLY A 269 -14.57 -3.65 -23.76
CA GLY A 269 -14.66 -5.03 -23.29
C GLY A 269 -13.66 -5.42 -22.20
N VAL A 270 -12.72 -4.54 -21.83
CA VAL A 270 -11.80 -4.75 -20.71
C VAL A 270 -12.45 -4.22 -19.42
N PRO A 271 -12.56 -5.05 -18.36
CA PRO A 271 -13.04 -4.57 -17.06
C PRO A 271 -12.22 -3.38 -16.56
N PRO A 272 -12.78 -2.41 -15.83
CA PRO A 272 -12.00 -1.29 -15.32
C PRO A 272 -10.92 -1.75 -14.33
N LEU A 273 -9.84 -0.98 -14.25
CA LEU A 273 -8.78 -1.13 -13.24
C LEU A 273 -9.14 -0.30 -12.02
N ARG A 274 -9.08 -0.86 -10.81
CA ARG A 274 -9.18 -0.05 -9.58
C ARG A 274 -7.82 0.56 -9.25
N LEU A 275 -7.74 1.88 -9.29
CA LEU A 275 -6.59 2.64 -8.80
C LEU A 275 -6.87 3.11 -7.38
N VAL A 276 -5.94 2.88 -6.46
CA VAL A 276 -6.14 3.18 -5.04
C VAL A 276 -4.87 3.69 -4.37
N ALA A 277 -4.99 4.71 -3.53
CA ALA A 277 -3.90 5.23 -2.71
C ALA A 277 -4.41 5.54 -1.30
N ASN A 278 -3.64 5.13 -0.28
CA ASN A 278 -3.92 5.36 1.13
C ASN A 278 -2.64 5.79 1.86
N GLN A 279 -2.39 7.08 1.78
CA GLN A 279 -1.18 7.81 2.12
C GLN A 279 -1.48 8.64 3.36
N ARG A 280 -0.64 8.52 4.40
CA ARG A 280 -0.75 9.38 5.58
C ARG A 280 -0.26 10.79 5.26
N GLY A 281 0.82 10.88 4.48
CA GLY A 281 1.55 12.13 4.24
C GLY A 281 2.31 12.59 5.47
N TYR A 282 3.00 13.73 5.35
CA TYR A 282 3.83 14.26 6.43
C TYR A 282 3.07 14.51 7.73
N TYR A 283 3.74 14.32 8.87
CA TYR A 283 3.19 14.55 10.21
C TYR A 283 2.45 15.89 10.36
N ILE A 284 3.06 16.98 9.88
CA ILE A 284 2.53 18.35 9.98
C ILE A 284 1.52 18.70 8.87
N ALA A 285 1.33 17.82 7.89
CA ALA A 285 0.52 18.06 6.70
C ALA A 285 -0.10 16.75 6.18
N GLN A 286 -0.84 16.05 7.06
CA GLN A 286 -1.44 14.76 6.72
C GLN A 286 -2.40 14.90 5.53
N ALA A 287 -2.38 13.91 4.65
CA ALA A 287 -3.23 13.83 3.49
C ALA A 287 -4.70 13.61 3.91
N ALA A 288 -5.61 14.36 3.29
CA ALA A 288 -7.04 14.18 3.53
C ALA A 288 -7.48 12.76 3.11
N GLY A 289 -8.37 12.16 3.89
CA GLY A 289 -8.96 10.86 3.56
C GLY A 289 -8.09 9.64 3.89
N PHE A 290 -6.96 9.81 4.59
CA PHE A 290 -6.19 8.68 5.10
C PHE A 290 -7.05 7.83 6.05
N ASP A 291 -7.09 6.52 5.81
CA ASP A 291 -7.78 5.55 6.65
C ASP A 291 -6.82 4.43 7.06
N GLY A 292 -6.45 4.39 8.34
CA GLY A 292 -5.60 3.33 8.90
C GLY A 292 -6.20 1.92 8.80
N GLN A 293 -7.49 1.79 8.51
CA GLN A 293 -8.19 0.50 8.32
C GLN A 293 -8.52 0.19 6.84
N MET A 294 -7.97 0.96 5.91
CA MET A 294 -8.18 0.75 4.48
C MET A 294 -7.73 -0.65 4.06
N ARG A 295 -8.61 -1.33 3.33
CA ARG A 295 -8.38 -2.70 2.84
C ARG A 295 -8.76 -2.83 1.39
N ILE A 296 -8.01 -3.65 0.68
CA ILE A 296 -8.39 -4.16 -0.63
C ILE A 296 -8.71 -5.65 -0.52
N ALA A 297 -9.70 -6.09 -1.30
CA ALA A 297 -9.99 -7.50 -1.46
C ALA A 297 -8.95 -8.10 -2.41
N ALA A 298 -8.47 -9.29 -2.06
CA ALA A 298 -7.51 -10.07 -2.82
C ALA A 298 -8.03 -11.49 -3.08
#